data_AF-A0A7C4QBF1-F1
#
_entry.id   AF-A0A7C4QBF1-F1
#
_cell.length_a   1.000
_cell.length_b   1.000
_cell.length_c   1.000
_cell.angle_alpha   90.00
_cell.angle_beta   90.00
_cell.angle_gamma   90.00
#
_symmetry.space_group_name_H-M   'P 1'
#
loop_
_entity.id
_entity.type
_entity.pdbx_description
1 polymer ?
#
loop_
_entity_poly.entity_id
_entity_poly.type
_entity_poly.pdbx_seq_one_letter_code
_entity_poly.pdbx_strand_id
1 'polypeptide(L)'
;MPGYKHPCNYCGQLIENDAQFCPFCGKINPLGPLRCPKCRNPITKEYKICSNCGISLRIVCPRCGKETFFGDYCDNCDQRLVVVCSNPKCKTEQPPIGDVCIKCGKPLK
;
A
#
# COMPACT_ATOMS: atom_id res chain seq x y z
N MET A 1 24.85 12.64 13.04
CA MET A 1 23.55 13.32 13.31
C MET A 1 22.76 12.37 14.20
N PRO A 2 22.26 12.79 15.37
CA PRO A 2 21.48 11.88 16.20
C PRO A 2 20.24 11.44 15.40
N GLY A 3 20.17 10.13 15.13
CA GLY A 3 19.03 9.50 14.48
C GLY A 3 17.82 9.62 15.40
N TYR A 4 16.96 10.60 15.13
CA TYR A 4 15.71 10.71 15.86
C TYR A 4 14.81 9.55 15.42
N LYS A 5 14.40 8.75 16.40
CA LYS A 5 13.43 7.68 16.18
C LYS A 5 12.05 8.29 15.95
N HIS A 6 11.28 7.70 15.06
CA HIS A 6 9.91 8.11 14.76
C HIS A 6 8.92 7.01 15.18
N PRO A 7 7.71 7.37 15.63
CA PRO A 7 6.69 6.39 15.96
C PRO A 7 6.19 5.69 14.68
N CYS A 8 6.16 4.36 14.72
CA CYS A 8 5.58 3.55 13.65
C CYS A 8 4.09 3.88 13.47
N ASN A 9 3.66 4.12 12.24
CA ASN A 9 2.27 4.43 11.86
C ASN A 9 1.27 3.31 12.19
N TYR A 10 1.76 2.12 12.53
CA TYR A 10 0.92 0.96 12.81
C TYR A 10 0.89 0.56 14.29
N CYS A 11 2.04 0.55 14.97
CA CYS A 11 2.14 0.08 16.36
C CYS A 11 2.62 1.14 17.35
N GLY A 12 2.93 2.36 16.89
CA GLY A 12 3.35 3.49 17.73
C GLY A 12 4.77 3.40 18.31
N GLN A 13 5.43 2.24 18.22
CA GLN A 13 6.79 2.04 18.71
C GLN A 13 7.80 2.92 17.97
N LEU A 14 8.79 3.44 18.71
CA LEU A 14 9.85 4.28 18.18
C LEU A 14 10.87 3.44 17.39
N ILE A 15 11.00 3.75 16.10
CA ILE A 15 11.87 3.03 15.15
C ILE A 15 12.80 4.03 14.43
N GLU A 16 13.89 3.51 13.86
CA GLU A 16 14.84 4.31 13.09
C GLU A 16 14.16 5.00 11.88
N ASN A 17 14.62 6.19 11.51
CA ASN A 17 13.99 7.01 10.46
C ASN A 17 14.02 6.35 9.07
N ASP A 18 15.02 5.51 8.81
CA ASP A 18 15.25 4.80 7.54
C ASP A 18 14.70 3.35 7.56
N ALA A 19 13.98 2.96 8.62
CA ALA A 19 13.43 1.62 8.76
C ALA A 19 12.39 1.31 7.66
N GLN A 20 12.74 0.43 6.73
CA GLN A 20 11.82 -0.06 5.69
C GLN A 20 10.74 -1.00 6.24
N PHE A 21 11.04 -1.68 7.35
CA PHE A 21 10.13 -2.55 8.08
C PHE A 21 10.19 -2.21 9.56
N CYS A 22 9.06 -2.34 10.26
CA CYS A 22 9.03 -2.17 11.71
C CYS A 22 9.56 -3.45 12.39
N PRO A 23 10.63 -3.37 13.22
CA PRO A 23 11.15 -4.53 13.94
C PRO A 23 10.18 -5.06 15.01
N PHE A 24 9.18 -4.27 15.42
CA PHE A 24 8.23 -4.64 16.48
C PHE A 24 6.94 -5.28 15.96
N CYS A 25 6.40 -4.79 14.83
CA CYS A 25 5.13 -5.29 14.28
C CYS A 25 5.27 -5.97 12.91
N GLY A 26 6.48 -5.97 12.32
CA GLY A 26 6.76 -6.60 11.03
C GLY A 26 6.16 -5.90 9.81
N LYS A 27 5.49 -4.76 9.99
CA LYS A 27 4.85 -4.05 8.88
C LYS A 27 5.85 -3.25 8.05
N ILE A 28 5.64 -3.27 6.73
CA ILE A 28 6.43 -2.51 5.75
C ILE A 28 6.01 -1.04 5.74
N ASN A 29 6.92 -0.17 5.28
CA ASN A 29 6.73 1.28 5.21
C ASN A 29 6.18 1.87 6.52
N PRO A 30 6.77 1.55 7.69
CA PRO A 30 6.21 1.93 8.98
C PRO A 30 6.20 3.44 9.24
N LEU A 31 7.03 4.20 8.53
CA LEU A 31 7.10 5.67 8.57
C LEU A 31 6.70 6.32 7.24
N GLY A 32 6.44 5.49 6.22
CA GLY A 32 6.25 5.94 4.86
C GLY A 32 5.01 6.80 4.75
N PRO A 33 5.11 8.01 4.19
CA PRO A 33 3.92 8.80 3.94
C PRO A 33 3.14 8.14 2.80
N LEU A 34 1.82 8.13 2.88
CA LEU A 34 0.98 7.51 1.85
C LEU A 34 1.16 8.27 0.52
N ARG A 35 1.29 7.51 -0.57
CA ARG A 35 1.56 8.04 -1.91
C ARG A 35 0.58 7.48 -2.91
N CYS A 36 0.12 8.33 -3.82
CA CYS A 36 -0.73 7.93 -4.92
C CYS A 36 0.01 6.88 -5.78
N PRO A 37 -0.63 5.76 -6.12
CA PRO A 37 0.01 4.69 -6.88
C PRO A 37 0.32 5.08 -8.32
N LYS A 38 -0.44 6.03 -8.86
CA LYS A 38 -0.36 6.45 -10.27
C LYS A 38 0.61 7.62 -10.46
N CYS A 39 0.51 8.66 -9.63
CA CYS A 39 1.30 9.88 -9.81
C CYS A 39 2.29 10.17 -8.67
N ARG A 40 2.34 9.32 -7.62
CA ARG A 40 3.20 9.49 -6.44
C ARG A 40 2.97 10.78 -5.64
N ASN A 41 1.88 11.52 -5.89
CA ASN A 41 1.51 12.65 -5.04
C ASN A 41 1.21 12.17 -3.61
N PRO A 42 1.57 12.92 -2.55
CA PRO A 42 1.12 12.62 -1.20
C PRO A 42 -0.41 12.51 -1.13
N ILE A 43 -0.89 11.50 -0.41
CA ILE A 43 -2.31 11.27 -0.16
C ILE A 43 -2.51 11.03 1.34
N THR A 44 -3.74 11.16 1.81
CA THR A 44 -4.13 10.88 3.19
C THR A 44 -5.35 9.97 3.22
N LYS A 45 -5.62 9.31 4.35
CA LYS A 45 -6.71 8.32 4.47
C LYS A 45 -8.11 8.93 4.29
N GLU A 46 -8.23 10.25 4.49
CA GLU A 46 -9.45 11.01 4.30
C GLU A 46 -9.80 11.16 2.81
N TYR A 47 -8.81 11.06 1.91
CA TYR A 47 -9.03 11.26 0.48
C TYR A 47 -9.70 10.03 -0.15
N LYS A 48 -10.83 10.26 -0.81
CA LYS A 48 -11.50 9.23 -1.64
C LYS A 48 -10.89 9.11 -3.02
N ILE A 49 -10.38 10.23 -3.55
CA ILE A 49 -9.81 10.37 -4.89
C ILE A 49 -8.51 11.15 -4.76
N CYS A 50 -7.49 10.82 -5.56
CA CYS A 50 -6.27 11.60 -5.62
C CYS A 50 -6.53 12.96 -6.26
N SER A 51 -6.29 14.04 -5.53
CA SER A 51 -6.47 15.42 -5.99
C SER A 51 -5.64 15.80 -7.21
N ASN A 52 -4.56 15.06 -7.50
CA ASN A 52 -3.66 15.36 -8.62
C ASN A 52 -4.00 14.59 -9.91
N CYS A 53 -4.35 13.30 -9.82
CA CYS A 53 -4.55 12.46 -11.00
C CYS A 53 -5.93 11.82 -11.12
N GLY A 54 -6.84 12.10 -10.17
CA GLY A 54 -8.23 11.64 -10.21
C GLY A 54 -8.45 10.14 -9.98
N ILE A 55 -7.44 9.37 -9.58
CA ILE A 55 -7.63 7.93 -9.31
C ILE A 55 -8.39 7.73 -8.00
N SER A 56 -9.29 6.75 -7.95
CA SER A 56 -9.89 6.30 -6.69
C SER A 56 -8.82 5.78 -5.74
N LEU A 57 -8.87 6.23 -4.49
CA LEU A 57 -8.06 5.75 -3.38
C LEU A 57 -8.85 4.77 -2.49
N ARG A 58 -10.05 4.38 -2.92
CA ARG A 58 -10.84 3.30 -2.33
C ARG A 58 -10.78 2.09 -3.25
N ILE A 59 -10.44 0.95 -2.67
CA ILE A 59 -10.33 -0.33 -3.35
C ILE A 59 -11.05 -1.41 -2.57
N VAL A 60 -11.42 -2.49 -3.24
CA VAL A 60 -11.93 -3.70 -2.59
C VAL A 60 -10.76 -4.59 -2.21
N CYS A 61 -10.69 -4.99 -0.94
CA CYS A 61 -9.62 -5.87 -0.47
C CYS A 61 -9.71 -7.23 -1.19
N PRO A 62 -8.64 -7.69 -1.88
CA PRO A 62 -8.64 -8.98 -2.58
C PRO A 62 -8.69 -10.19 -1.63
N ARG A 63 -8.54 -9.98 -0.31
CA ARG A 63 -8.53 -11.04 0.70
C ARG A 63 -9.86 -11.17 1.45
N CYS A 64 -10.47 -10.05 1.86
CA CYS A 64 -11.71 -10.07 2.65
C CYS A 64 -12.94 -9.52 1.91
N GLY A 65 -12.78 -8.96 0.70
CA GLY A 65 -13.88 -8.44 -0.12
C GLY A 65 -14.51 -7.14 0.38
N LYS A 66 -14.01 -6.53 1.46
CA LYS A 66 -14.50 -5.24 1.97
C LYS A 66 -13.77 -4.06 1.34
N GLU A 67 -14.46 -2.93 1.23
CA GLU A 67 -13.85 -1.67 0.80
C GLU A 67 -12.85 -1.16 1.85
N THR A 68 -11.71 -0.65 1.40
CA THR A 68 -10.62 -0.16 2.25
C THR A 68 -9.87 0.97 1.54
N PHE A 69 -9.09 1.74 2.30
CA PHE A 69 -8.22 2.74 1.72
C PHE A 69 -7.04 2.09 0.98
N PHE A 70 -6.59 2.72 -0.11
CA PHE A 70 -5.41 2.33 -0.85
C PHE A 70 -4.13 2.60 -0.02
N GLY A 71 -3.68 1.59 0.72
CA GLY A 71 -2.42 1.56 1.46
C GLY A 71 -1.74 0.20 1.40
N ASP A 72 -0.76 -0.04 2.26
CA ASP A 72 -0.05 -1.34 2.30
C ASP A 72 -0.91 -2.48 2.89
N TYR A 73 -1.84 -2.14 3.80
CA TYR A 73 -2.65 -3.09 4.57
C TYR A 73 -4.13 -2.70 4.56
N CYS A 74 -4.99 -3.72 4.60
CA CYS A 74 -6.44 -3.53 4.68
C CYS A 74 -6.86 -3.05 6.07
N ASP A 75 -7.68 -2.00 6.14
CA ASP A 75 -8.21 -1.46 7.40
C ASP A 75 -9.14 -2.45 8.13
N ASN A 76 -9.68 -3.48 7.45
CA ASN A 76 -10.62 -4.43 8.04
C ASN A 76 -10.02 -5.79 8.42
N CYS A 77 -9.09 -6.33 7.64
CA CYS A 77 -8.50 -7.66 7.91
C CYS A 77 -7.00 -7.64 8.14
N ASP A 78 -6.38 -6.46 8.07
CA ASP A 78 -4.95 -6.23 8.28
C ASP A 78 -4.01 -7.02 7.36
N GLN A 79 -4.55 -7.61 6.28
CA GLN A 79 -3.79 -8.30 5.24
C GLN A 79 -3.18 -7.32 4.25
N ARG A 80 -2.05 -7.70 3.64
CA ARG A 80 -1.40 -6.91 2.60
C ARG A 80 -2.31 -6.72 1.39
N LEU A 81 -2.43 -5.48 0.92
CA LEU A 81 -3.20 -5.12 -0.26
C LEU A 81 -2.34 -5.30 -1.51
N VAL A 82 -2.13 -6.56 -1.87
CA VAL A 82 -1.40 -6.95 -3.08
C VAL A 82 -2.14 -8.06 -3.81
N VAL A 83 -1.93 -8.12 -5.12
CA VAL A 83 -2.36 -9.20 -6.00
C VAL A 83 -1.16 -9.71 -6.79
N VAL A 84 -1.16 -11.02 -7.04
CA VAL A 84 -0.15 -11.66 -7.86
C VAL A 84 -0.73 -11.87 -9.26
N CYS A 85 0.02 -11.50 -10.29
CA CYS A 85 -0.42 -11.71 -11.66
C CYS A 85 -0.62 -13.21 -11.98
N SER A 86 -1.82 -13.58 -12.45
CA SER A 86 -2.20 -14.95 -12.83
C SER A 86 -1.37 -15.53 -13.99
N ASN A 87 -0.70 -14.67 -14.77
CA ASN A 87 0.18 -15.11 -15.85
C ASN A 87 1.39 -15.87 -15.29
N PRO A 88 1.57 -17.17 -15.60
CA PRO A 88 2.63 -17.99 -15.01
C PRO A 88 4.04 -17.52 -15.39
N LYS A 89 4.19 -16.79 -16.50
CA LYS A 89 5.46 -16.17 -16.92
C LYS A 89 5.77 -14.85 -16.20
N CYS A 90 4.80 -14.23 -15.55
CA CYS A 90 4.94 -12.91 -14.93
C CYS A 90 5.01 -13.00 -13.40
N LYS A 91 3.98 -13.59 -12.77
CA LYS A 91 3.81 -13.76 -11.31
C LYS A 91 4.20 -12.52 -10.47
N THR A 92 4.06 -11.33 -11.04
CA THR A 92 4.47 -10.09 -10.37
C THR A 92 3.45 -9.76 -9.29
N GLU A 93 3.95 -9.55 -8.08
CA GLU A 93 3.19 -8.97 -6.97
C GLU A 93 3.09 -7.46 -7.17
N GLN A 94 1.88 -6.94 -7.09
CA GLN A 94 1.61 -5.53 -7.34
C GLN A 94 0.40 -5.06 -6.52
N PRO A 95 0.22 -3.75 -6.35
CA PRO A 95 -1.00 -3.20 -5.79
C PRO A 95 -2.26 -3.62 -6.60
N PRO A 96 -3.40 -3.89 -5.96
CA PRO A 96 -4.66 -4.24 -6.61
C PRO A 96 -5.34 -3.01 -7.19
N ILE A 97 -4.65 -2.35 -8.13
CA ILE A 97 -5.12 -1.12 -8.76
C ILE A 97 -5.22 -1.35 -10.25
N GLY A 98 -6.44 -1.18 -10.75
CA GLY A 98 -6.78 -1.44 -12.14
C GLY A 98 -6.91 -2.93 -12.44
N ASP A 99 -7.37 -3.21 -13.66
CA ASP A 99 -7.75 -4.56 -14.08
C ASP A 99 -6.60 -5.31 -14.79
N VAL A 100 -5.46 -4.66 -15.00
CA VAL A 100 -4.32 -5.19 -15.78
C VAL A 100 -3.02 -5.15 -14.98
N CYS A 101 -2.14 -6.11 -15.25
CA CYS A 101 -0.83 -6.17 -14.64
C CYS A 101 0.10 -5.06 -15.15
N ILE A 102 0.72 -4.31 -14.24
CA ILE A 102 1.65 -3.22 -14.55
C ILE A 102 2.88 -3.66 -15.33
N LYS A 103 3.28 -4.94 -15.21
CA LYS A 103 4.49 -5.47 -15.86
C LYS A 103 4.21 -6.08 -17.24
N CYS A 104 3.12 -6.81 -17.39
CA CYS A 104 2.86 -7.59 -18.61
C CYS A 104 1.58 -7.21 -19.37
N GLY A 105 0.78 -6.28 -18.85
CA GLY A 105 -0.46 -5.81 -19.47
C GLY A 105 -1.63 -6.81 -19.49
N LYS A 106 -1.42 -8.06 -19.03
CA LYS A 106 -2.48 -9.07 -18.97
C LYS A 106 -3.48 -8.78 -17.85
N PRO A 107 -4.75 -9.19 -17.98
CA PRO A 107 -5.76 -9.00 -16.94
C PRO A 107 -5.37 -9.70 -15.64
N LEU A 108 -5.75 -9.10 -14.51
CA LEU A 108 -5.52 -9.61 -13.15
C LEU A 108 -6.61 -10.60 -12.66
N LYS A 109 -7.42 -11.12 -13.58
CA LYS A 109 -8.44 -12.15 -13.31
C LYS A 109 -7.81 -13.52 -13.09
#